data_AF-A0A6G0V5Z5-F1
#
_entry.id   AF-A0A6G0V5Z5-F1
#
_cell.length_a   1.000
_cell.length_b   1.000
_cell.length_c   1.000
_cell.angle_alpha   90.00
_cell.angle_beta   90.00
_cell.angle_gamma   90.00
#
_symmetry.space_group_name_H-M   'P 1'
#
loop_
_entity.id
_entity.type
_entity.pdbx_description
1 polymer ?
#
loop_
_entity_poly.entity_id
_entity_poly.type
_entity_poly.pdbx_seq_one_letter_code
_entity_poly.pdbx_strand_id
1 'polypeptide(L)'
;MLFKFSDYDEFAEAQRTRSLSGTRATDGNNITNAMVLCLLKVGLLDGFAIRKVKMFNDRVYLARYRRSYWLGSRYYYLDNRYYLETRDTCAYRMNTTERAGLAYEDDVPIVDIMYQCQRYAQYCCGLDCCDVRPRRQISYGYKNLGNSAITSCQNIYN
;
A
#
# COMPACT_ATOMS: atom_id res chain seq x y z
N MET A 1 -5.19 -33.36 -35.47
CA MET A 1 -4.53 -32.07 -35.15
C MET A 1 -5.15 -31.57 -33.85
N LEU A 2 -4.50 -31.83 -32.73
CA LEU A 2 -4.91 -31.33 -31.42
C LEU A 2 -4.38 -29.91 -31.31
N PHE A 3 -5.28 -28.93 -31.34
CA PHE A 3 -4.93 -27.53 -31.06
C PHE A 3 -4.51 -27.44 -29.59
N LYS A 4 -3.25 -27.06 -29.36
CA LYS A 4 -2.73 -26.69 -28.05
C LYS A 4 -3.58 -25.54 -27.52
N PHE A 5 -4.19 -25.72 -26.35
CA PHE A 5 -4.75 -24.62 -25.58
C PHE A 5 -3.59 -23.68 -25.23
N SER A 6 -3.59 -22.52 -25.88
CA SER A 6 -2.67 -21.41 -25.68
C SER A 6 -2.88 -20.82 -24.28
N ASP A 7 -1.80 -20.75 -23.50
CA ASP A 7 -1.35 -19.61 -22.69
C ASP A 7 -2.41 -18.75 -21.97
N TYR A 8 -3.37 -19.38 -21.29
CA TYR A 8 -4.24 -18.69 -20.32
C TYR A 8 -4.05 -19.28 -18.93
N ASP A 9 -2.83 -19.21 -18.41
CA ASP A 9 -2.59 -19.26 -16.98
C ASP A 9 -1.56 -18.18 -16.62
N GLU A 10 -1.89 -17.40 -15.58
CA GLU A 10 -0.96 -16.58 -14.82
C GLU A 10 -0.39 -15.29 -15.46
N PHE A 11 -1.24 -14.37 -15.91
CA PHE A 11 -0.93 -12.95 -15.67
C PHE A 11 -1.11 -12.68 -14.16
N ALA A 12 -0.18 -13.18 -13.35
CA ALA A 12 0.00 -12.68 -12.00
C ALA A 12 0.23 -11.17 -12.13
N GLU A 13 -0.80 -10.40 -11.83
CA GLU A 13 -0.81 -8.96 -12.04
C GLU A 13 0.31 -8.35 -11.19
N ALA A 14 1.41 -7.97 -11.85
CA ALA A 14 2.64 -7.63 -11.15
C ALA A 14 2.44 -6.41 -10.25
N GLN A 15 2.88 -6.53 -8.99
CA GLN A 15 2.95 -5.42 -8.05
C GLN A 15 3.71 -4.26 -8.68
N ARG A 16 3.05 -3.10 -8.71
CA ARG A 16 3.59 -1.91 -9.35
C ARG A 16 3.08 -0.65 -8.68
N THR A 17 4.00 0.26 -8.40
CA THR A 17 3.66 1.59 -7.89
C THR A 17 3.54 2.59 -9.03
N ARG A 18 2.52 3.45 -8.99
CA ARG A 18 2.28 4.53 -9.96
C ARG A 18 1.95 5.85 -9.28
N SER A 19 2.43 6.96 -9.82
CA SER A 19 1.91 8.30 -9.50
C SER A 19 0.72 8.58 -10.43
N LEU A 20 -0.38 9.07 -9.88
CA LEU A 20 -1.53 9.51 -10.68
C LEU A 20 -1.31 10.88 -11.32
N SER A 21 -0.36 11.68 -10.82
CA SER A 21 0.02 12.94 -11.47
C SER A 21 1.11 12.75 -12.53
N GLY A 22 1.54 11.52 -12.81
CA GLY A 22 2.57 11.20 -13.80
C GLY A 22 4.00 11.52 -13.38
N THR A 23 4.26 11.74 -12.09
CA THR A 23 5.63 11.96 -11.60
C THR A 23 6.39 10.62 -11.48
N ARG A 24 7.66 10.71 -11.10
CA ARG A 24 8.51 9.54 -10.86
C ARG A 24 7.85 8.58 -9.85
N ALA A 25 7.83 7.29 -10.18
CA ALA A 25 7.42 6.23 -9.26
C ALA A 25 8.41 5.07 -9.31
N THR A 26 8.67 4.44 -8.16
CA THR A 26 9.43 3.19 -8.04
C THR A 26 8.70 2.23 -7.10
N ASP A 27 9.08 0.96 -7.07
CA ASP A 27 8.45 -0.03 -6.17
C ASP A 27 8.97 0.02 -4.72
N GLY A 28 9.91 0.93 -4.43
CA GLY A 28 10.38 1.18 -3.07
C GLY A 28 11.14 0.00 -2.47
N ASN A 29 11.05 -0.13 -1.14
CA ASN A 29 11.71 -1.20 -0.39
C ASN A 29 10.69 -2.27 0.03
N ASN A 30 10.95 -3.52 -0.36
CA ASN A 30 10.07 -4.66 -0.07
C ASN A 30 9.75 -4.83 1.42
N ILE A 31 10.70 -4.58 2.32
CA ILE A 31 10.50 -4.70 3.77
C ILE A 31 9.49 -3.65 4.25
N THR A 32 9.61 -2.42 3.73
CA THR A 32 8.68 -1.33 4.08
C THR A 32 7.29 -1.60 3.53
N ASN A 33 7.20 -2.05 2.28
CA ASN A 33 5.92 -2.41 1.66
C ASN A 33 5.21 -3.52 2.45
N ALA A 34 5.93 -4.59 2.79
CA ALA A 34 5.38 -5.70 3.57
C ALA A 34 4.90 -5.26 4.97
N MET A 35 5.66 -4.40 5.66
CA MET A 35 5.26 -3.86 6.97
C MET A 35 4.00 -2.99 6.87
N VAL A 36 3.93 -2.09 5.89
CA VAL A 36 2.75 -1.24 5.68
C VAL A 36 1.53 -2.12 5.35
N LEU A 37 1.67 -3.07 4.42
CA LEU A 37 0.60 -4.00 4.07
C LEU A 37 0.10 -4.78 5.28
N CYS A 38 0.99 -5.34 6.10
CA CYS A 38 0.59 -6.05 7.30
C CYS A 38 -0.21 -5.13 8.24
N LEU A 39 0.30 -3.94 8.54
CA LEU A 39 -0.38 -3.00 9.44
C LEU A 39 -1.76 -2.58 8.94
N LEU A 40 -1.94 -2.44 7.63
CA LEU A 40 -3.24 -2.13 7.03
C LEU A 40 -4.22 -3.31 7.16
N LYS A 41 -3.72 -4.54 7.00
CA LYS A 41 -4.54 -5.77 7.06
C LYS A 41 -4.94 -6.18 8.46
N VAL A 42 -4.09 -5.99 9.46
CA VAL A 42 -4.36 -6.43 10.84
C VAL A 42 -5.69 -5.85 11.37
N GLY A 43 -6.01 -4.61 11.02
CA GLY A 43 -7.27 -3.97 11.43
C GLY A 43 -8.53 -4.48 10.72
N LEU A 44 -8.39 -5.23 9.62
CA LEU A 44 -9.49 -5.62 8.74
C LEU A 44 -9.68 -7.13 8.61
N LEU A 45 -8.59 -7.87 8.48
CA LEU A 45 -8.60 -9.31 8.22
C LEU A 45 -8.24 -10.11 9.47
N ASP A 46 -7.24 -9.66 10.23
CA ASP A 46 -6.71 -10.42 11.37
C ASP A 46 -7.34 -10.02 12.71
N GLY A 47 -8.39 -9.18 12.67
CA GLY A 47 -9.17 -8.80 13.85
C GLY A 47 -10.25 -9.83 14.19
N PHE A 48 -10.83 -9.71 15.40
CA PHE A 48 -11.92 -10.59 15.86
C PHE A 48 -13.16 -10.60 14.94
N ALA A 49 -13.34 -9.55 14.14
CA ALA A 49 -14.37 -9.47 13.12
C ALA A 49 -13.73 -9.04 11.78
N ILE A 50 -13.78 -9.94 10.80
CA ILE A 50 -13.36 -9.63 9.43
C ILE A 50 -14.29 -8.56 8.87
N ARG A 51 -13.71 -7.47 8.36
CA ARG A 51 -14.45 -6.31 7.87
C ARG A 51 -14.15 -6.06 6.41
N LYS A 52 -15.22 -5.85 5.64
CA LYS A 52 -15.14 -5.24 4.31
C LYS A 52 -14.91 -3.74 4.41
N VAL A 53 -14.29 -3.17 3.39
CA VAL A 53 -14.05 -1.73 3.29
C VAL A 53 -15.34 -1.03 2.85
N LYS A 54 -15.66 0.06 3.53
CA LYS A 54 -16.77 0.99 3.33
C LYS A 54 -16.25 2.42 3.29
N MET A 55 -17.11 3.35 2.87
CA MET A 55 -16.78 4.77 2.68
C MET A 55 -16.17 5.48 3.90
N PHE A 56 -16.36 4.98 5.13
CA PHE A 56 -15.87 5.63 6.36
C PHE A 56 -14.77 4.86 7.10
N ASN A 57 -14.38 3.67 6.63
CA ASN A 57 -13.31 2.84 7.22
C ASN A 57 -12.24 2.44 6.20
N ASP A 58 -12.20 3.10 5.05
CA ASP A 58 -11.22 2.90 3.99
C ASP A 58 -9.85 3.51 4.31
N ARG A 59 -9.80 4.53 5.20
CA ARG A 59 -8.57 5.20 5.60
C ARG A 59 -7.96 4.65 6.89
N VAL A 60 -6.66 4.38 6.85
CA VAL A 60 -5.82 4.07 8.01
C VAL A 60 -4.65 5.03 8.07
N TYR A 61 -4.44 5.65 9.24
CA TYR A 61 -3.26 6.49 9.49
C TYR A 61 -2.17 5.69 10.20
N LEU A 62 -1.00 5.59 9.57
CA LEU A 62 0.16 4.93 10.18
C LEU A 62 1.12 5.99 10.71
N ALA A 63 1.16 6.13 12.04
CA ALA A 63 1.95 7.16 12.72
C ALA A 63 3.45 7.06 12.42
N ARG A 64 3.99 5.84 12.27
CA ARG A 64 5.40 5.59 11.91
C ARG A 64 5.80 6.27 10.60
N TYR A 65 4.91 6.25 9.61
CA TYR A 65 5.13 6.85 8.29
C TYR A 65 4.55 8.26 8.17
N ARG A 66 3.86 8.72 9.22
CA ARG A 66 3.15 10.01 9.30
C ARG A 66 2.23 10.23 8.09
N ARG A 67 1.56 9.17 7.67
CA ARG A 67 0.80 9.14 6.41
C ARG A 67 -0.51 8.37 6.56
N SER A 68 -1.50 8.86 5.82
CA SER A 68 -2.77 8.20 5.61
C SER A 68 -2.70 7.32 4.37
N TYR A 69 -3.24 6.12 4.49
CA TYR A 69 -3.41 5.15 3.42
C TYR A 69 -4.90 4.89 3.26
N TRP A 70 -5.37 4.82 2.02
CA TRP A 70 -6.74 4.48 1.68
C TRP A 70 -6.76 3.16 0.91
N LEU A 71 -7.70 2.31 1.26
CA LEU A 71 -7.87 1.01 0.64
C LEU A 71 -8.74 1.15 -0.60
N GLY A 72 -8.06 1.22 -1.74
CA GLY A 72 -8.67 1.41 -3.04
C GLY A 72 -8.99 2.86 -3.37
N SER A 73 -9.42 3.07 -4.61
CA SER A 73 -9.68 4.39 -5.18
C SER A 73 -11.14 4.85 -5.07
N ARG A 74 -12.09 3.96 -4.73
CA ARG A 74 -13.54 4.23 -4.78
C ARG A 74 -13.93 5.38 -3.85
N TYR A 75 -13.38 5.37 -2.64
CA TYR A 75 -13.72 6.33 -1.58
C TYR A 75 -12.63 7.37 -1.33
N TYR A 76 -11.45 7.17 -1.92
CA TYR A 76 -10.29 8.04 -1.77
C TYR A 76 -10.58 9.53 -2.08
N TYR A 77 -11.26 9.81 -3.20
CA TYR A 77 -11.61 11.19 -3.59
C TYR A 77 -12.80 11.78 -2.82
N LEU A 78 -13.49 10.98 -2.01
CA LEU A 78 -14.62 11.44 -1.18
C LEU A 78 -14.15 11.90 0.22
N ASP A 79 -12.89 11.66 0.60
CA ASP A 79 -12.35 12.08 1.90
C ASP A 79 -11.96 13.58 1.89
N ASN A 80 -12.95 14.44 2.09
CA ASN A 80 -12.76 15.90 2.08
C ASN A 80 -11.82 16.44 3.18
N ARG A 81 -11.48 15.64 4.20
CA ARG A 81 -10.72 16.13 5.37
C ARG A 81 -9.23 15.86 5.25
N TYR A 82 -8.84 14.75 4.61
CA TYR A 82 -7.45 14.32 4.55
C TYR A 82 -6.93 14.17 3.12
N TYR A 83 -7.80 14.17 2.12
CA TYR A 83 -7.40 14.36 0.74
C TYR A 83 -6.92 15.81 0.56
N LEU A 84 -5.67 15.96 0.12
CA LEU A 84 -5.06 17.25 -0.16
C LEU A 84 -4.70 17.33 -1.64
N GLU A 85 -5.39 18.18 -2.40
CA GLU A 85 -5.13 18.40 -3.84
C GLU A 85 -3.72 18.91 -4.13
N THR A 86 -3.08 19.54 -3.15
CA THR A 86 -1.70 20.05 -3.26
C THR A 86 -0.65 18.95 -3.21
N ARG A 87 -1.03 17.72 -2.83
CA ARG A 87 -0.14 16.55 -2.76
C ARG A 87 -0.24 15.70 -4.01
N ASP A 88 0.81 14.92 -4.24
CA ASP A 88 0.82 13.94 -5.33
C ASP A 88 0.18 12.63 -4.84
N THR A 89 -0.69 12.04 -5.65
CA THR A 89 -1.38 10.79 -5.33
C THR A 89 -0.60 9.61 -5.87
N CYS A 90 -0.25 8.70 -4.96
CA CYS A 90 0.43 7.45 -5.26
C CYS A 90 -0.53 6.29 -5.15
N ALA A 91 -0.41 5.36 -6.07
CA ALA A 91 -1.18 4.13 -6.13
C ALA A 91 -0.24 2.94 -6.15
N TYR A 92 -0.36 2.09 -5.13
CA TYR A 92 0.37 0.83 -5.02
C TYR A 92 -0.55 -0.32 -5.44
N ARG A 93 -0.26 -0.96 -6.57
CA ARG A 93 -0.97 -2.16 -7.04
C ARG A 93 -0.53 -3.37 -6.23
N MET A 94 -1.46 -4.01 -5.52
CA MET A 94 -1.20 -5.22 -4.76
C MET A 94 -1.17 -6.45 -5.67
N ASN A 95 -0.32 -7.43 -5.31
CA ASN A 95 -0.34 -8.76 -5.93
C ASN A 95 -1.62 -9.55 -5.55
N THR A 96 -1.86 -10.66 -6.25
CA THR A 96 -2.99 -11.57 -5.99
C THR A 96 -3.02 -12.10 -4.56
N THR A 97 -1.86 -12.43 -3.99
CA THR A 97 -1.70 -12.88 -2.60
C THR A 97 -1.89 -11.73 -1.60
N GLU A 98 -1.40 -10.54 -1.93
CA GLU A 98 -1.52 -9.35 -1.09
C GLU A 98 -2.95 -8.83 -1.01
N ARG A 99 -3.78 -9.01 -2.05
CA ARG A 99 -5.18 -8.60 -2.00
C ARG A 99 -6.14 -9.64 -1.43
N ALA A 100 -5.66 -10.84 -1.07
CA ALA A 100 -6.51 -11.91 -0.57
C ALA A 100 -7.33 -11.45 0.65
N GLY A 101 -8.66 -11.61 0.58
CA GLY A 101 -9.61 -11.20 1.61
C GLY A 101 -9.97 -9.70 1.63
N LEU A 102 -9.27 -8.85 0.88
CA LEU A 102 -9.57 -7.42 0.80
C LEU A 102 -10.62 -7.13 -0.28
N ALA A 103 -11.83 -6.79 0.17
CA ALA A 103 -12.94 -6.42 -0.70
C ALA A 103 -13.74 -5.24 -0.13
N TYR A 104 -14.40 -4.52 -1.03
CA TYR A 104 -15.44 -3.55 -0.67
C TYR A 104 -16.70 -4.26 -0.16
N GLU A 105 -17.66 -3.51 0.39
CA GLU A 105 -18.96 -4.03 0.82
C GLU A 105 -19.66 -4.92 -0.23
N ASP A 106 -19.55 -4.53 -1.51
CA ASP A 106 -20.17 -5.19 -2.67
C ASP A 106 -19.36 -6.38 -3.21
N ASP A 107 -18.40 -6.92 -2.44
CA ASP A 107 -17.51 -8.04 -2.84
C ASP A 107 -16.56 -7.73 -4.01
N VAL A 108 -16.51 -6.48 -4.46
CA VAL A 108 -15.53 -6.03 -5.46
C VAL A 108 -14.12 -6.05 -4.83
N PRO A 109 -13.14 -6.72 -5.46
CA PRO A 109 -11.80 -6.83 -4.89
C PRO A 109 -11.09 -5.48 -4.88
N ILE A 110 -10.35 -5.22 -3.80
CA ILE A 110 -9.50 -4.03 -3.69
C ILE A 110 -8.14 -4.37 -4.26
N VAL A 111 -7.74 -3.58 -5.23
CA VAL A 111 -6.55 -3.87 -6.04
C VAL A 111 -5.40 -2.91 -5.78
N ASP A 112 -5.71 -1.68 -5.39
CA ASP A 112 -4.72 -0.66 -5.15
C ASP A 112 -4.83 -0.09 -3.73
N ILE A 113 -3.72 0.37 -3.18
CA ILE A 113 -3.69 1.22 -1.98
C ILE A 113 -3.31 2.63 -2.40
N MET A 114 -4.15 3.60 -2.08
CA MET A 114 -3.89 5.01 -2.36
C MET A 114 -3.20 5.67 -1.16
N TYR A 115 -2.27 6.57 -1.43
CA TYR A 115 -1.68 7.44 -0.42
C TYR A 115 -1.16 8.72 -1.08
N GLN A 116 -0.76 9.70 -0.26
CA GLN A 116 -0.28 10.98 -0.77
C GLN A 116 1.15 11.29 -0.34
N CYS A 117 1.97 11.75 -1.30
CA CYS A 117 3.31 12.26 -1.09
C CYS A 117 3.36 13.78 -1.23
N GLN A 118 4.35 14.40 -0.58
CA GLN A 118 4.55 15.84 -0.70
C GLN A 118 5.01 16.19 -2.12
N ARG A 119 4.17 16.92 -2.86
CA ARG A 119 4.47 17.34 -4.23
C ARG A 119 5.77 18.15 -4.27
N TYR A 120 6.59 17.94 -5.30
CA TYR A 120 7.91 18.57 -5.54
C TYR A 120 9.03 18.26 -4.53
N ALA A 121 8.71 17.73 -3.35
CA ALA A 121 9.70 17.30 -2.36
C ALA A 121 9.93 15.79 -2.40
N GLN A 122 8.88 15.03 -2.72
CA GLN A 122 8.87 13.58 -2.69
C GLN A 122 8.26 12.98 -3.95
N TYR A 123 8.51 11.68 -4.15
CA TYR A 123 7.96 10.89 -5.24
C TYR A 123 7.51 9.51 -4.71
N CYS A 124 6.61 8.83 -5.43
CA CYS A 124 6.04 7.55 -5.00
C CYS A 124 7.11 6.44 -5.00
N CYS A 125 7.29 5.73 -3.89
CA CYS A 125 8.21 4.60 -3.82
C CYS A 125 7.62 3.42 -3.01
N GLY A 126 6.91 2.51 -3.69
CA GLY A 126 6.21 1.40 -3.04
C GLY A 126 5.00 1.89 -2.25
N LEU A 127 4.99 1.60 -0.95
CA LEU A 127 4.05 2.16 0.02
C LEU A 127 4.67 3.29 0.86
N ASP A 128 5.76 3.88 0.38
CA ASP A 128 6.42 5.04 0.99
C ASP A 128 6.63 6.21 0.01
N CYS A 129 7.06 7.36 0.54
CA CYS A 129 7.45 8.54 -0.23
C CYS A 129 8.94 8.77 -0.10
N CYS A 130 9.65 8.78 -1.22
CA CYS A 130 11.09 8.98 -1.27
C CYS A 130 11.39 10.42 -1.64
N ASP A 131 12.45 10.99 -1.05
CA ASP A 131 12.84 12.37 -1.31
C ASP A 131 13.43 12.52 -2.73
N VAL A 132 13.01 13.56 -3.46
CA VAL A 132 13.51 13.85 -4.82
C VAL A 132 14.99 14.23 -4.81
N ARG A 133 15.45 14.86 -3.73
CA ARG A 133 16.86 15.21 -3.52
C ARG A 133 17.48 14.20 -2.56
N PRO A 134 18.68 13.68 -2.86
CA PRO A 134 19.43 12.95 -1.85
C PRO A 134 19.75 13.93 -0.70
N ARG A 135 19.22 13.66 0.50
CA ARG A 135 19.74 14.33 1.70
C ARG A 135 21.22 13.99 1.80
N ARG A 136 22.09 14.98 2.04
CA ARG A 136 23.42 14.71 2.59
C ARG A 136 23.19 13.83 3.82
N GLN A 137 23.68 12.58 3.78
CA GLN A 137 23.56 11.66 4.90
C GLN A 137 24.29 12.28 6.09
N ILE A 138 23.54 12.85 7.04
CA ILE A 138 24.01 12.91 8.42
C ILE A 138 23.59 11.56 8.99
N SER A 139 24.58 10.69 9.20
CA SER A 139 24.40 9.36 9.78
C SER A 139 23.93 9.48 11.22
N TYR A 140 22.63 9.67 11.43
CA TYR A 140 22.02 9.36 12.71
C TYR A 140 21.76 7.85 12.73
N GLY A 141 22.60 7.14 13.46
CA GLY A 141 22.49 5.70 13.67
C GLY A 141 21.16 5.34 14.32
N TYR A 142 20.15 5.06 13.50
CA TYR A 142 18.94 4.38 13.95
C TYR A 142 19.29 2.90 14.12
N LYS A 143 19.45 2.49 15.38
CA LYS A 143 19.55 1.09 15.79
C LYS A 143 18.39 0.30 15.19
N ASN A 144 18.72 -0.85 14.62
CA ASN A 144 17.81 -1.85 14.09
C ASN A 144 16.68 -2.17 15.10
N LEU A 145 15.49 -1.60 14.87
CA LEU A 145 14.22 -2.04 15.46
C LEU A 145 13.31 -2.56 14.34
N GLY A 146 13.89 -3.29 13.39
CA GLY A 146 13.19 -3.96 12.29
C GLY A 146 12.64 -5.34 12.67
N ASN A 147 13.08 -5.93 13.79
CA ASN A 147 12.77 -7.33 14.07
C ASN A 147 11.49 -7.57 14.89
N SER A 148 10.87 -6.55 15.49
CA SER A 148 9.70 -6.74 16.38
C SER A 148 8.35 -6.59 15.66
N ALA A 149 8.27 -5.84 14.56
CA ALA A 149 7.04 -5.72 13.77
C ALA A 149 6.88 -6.88 12.76
N ILE A 150 7.99 -7.42 12.26
CA ILE A 150 7.98 -8.61 11.39
C ILE A 150 7.57 -9.85 12.20
N THR A 151 8.05 -9.99 13.44
CA THR A 151 7.64 -11.11 14.32
C THR A 151 6.18 -11.04 14.74
N SER A 152 5.55 -9.87 14.88
CA SER A 152 4.12 -9.84 15.21
C SER A 152 3.21 -10.27 14.04
N CYS A 153 3.67 -10.12 12.79
CA CYS A 153 2.95 -10.61 11.61
C CYS A 153 3.30 -12.08 11.27
N GLN A 154 4.44 -12.59 11.74
CA GLN A 154 4.87 -13.99 11.53
C GLN A 154 4.44 -14.94 12.68
N ASN A 155 4.23 -14.42 13.90
CA ASN A 155 3.91 -15.24 15.09
C ASN A 155 2.41 -15.52 15.27
N ILE A 156 1.54 -15.21 14.30
CA ILE A 156 0.12 -15.61 14.35
C ILE A 156 -0.09 -17.01 13.73
N TYR A 157 0.95 -17.60 13.11
CA TYR A 157 0.88 -18.91 12.44
C TYR A 157 1.82 -19.98 13.02
N ASN A 158 2.11 -19.96 14.33
CA ASN A 158 2.69 -21.10 15.04
C ASN A 158 1.90 -21.42 16.30
#